data_AF-A0A536RJA6-F1
#
_entry.id   AF-A0A536RJA6-F1
#
_cell.length_a   1.000
_cell.length_b   1.000
_cell.length_c   1.000
_cell.angle_alpha   90.00
_cell.angle_beta   90.00
_cell.angle_gamma   90.00
#
_symmetry.space_group_name_H-M   'P 1'
#
loop_
_entity.id
_entity.type
_entity.pdbx_description
1 polymer ?
#
loop_
_entity_poly.entity_id
_entity_poly.type
_entity_poly.pdbx_seq_one_letter_code
_entity_poly.pdbx_strand_id
1 'polypeptide(L)' 'MSRRPPIELRAGVKVRFGPDRRLGELVRSSPNGEEWLVKDRFGKFWVATNRLILEDEGAAAH' A
#
# COMPACT_ATOMS: atom_id res chain seq x y z
N MET A 1 12.25 -3.58 21.48
CA MET A 1 11.04 -3.29 20.68
C MET A 1 11.48 -2.69 19.36
N SER A 2 11.63 -3.51 18.32
CA SER A 2 11.97 -3.02 16.98
C SER A 2 10.80 -2.20 16.46
N ARG A 3 10.90 -0.87 16.59
CA ARG A 3 10.05 0.06 15.87
C ARG A 3 10.41 -0.07 14.41
N ARG A 4 9.73 -0.98 13.69
CA ARG A 4 9.68 -0.91 12.22
C ARG A 4 9.36 0.55 11.89
N PRO A 5 10.16 1.22 11.03
CA PRO A 5 9.83 2.58 10.63
C PRO A 5 8.38 2.59 10.15
N PRO A 6 7.61 3.65 10.43
CA PRO A 6 6.26 3.76 9.91
C PRO A 6 6.37 3.56 8.41
N ILE A 7 5.72 2.49 7.91
CA ILE A 7 5.66 2.20 6.48
C ILE A 7 5.16 3.47 5.80
N GLU A 8 6.07 4.16 5.10
CA GLU A 8 5.74 5.42 4.44
C GLU A 8 4.96 5.09 3.17
N LEU A 9 3.64 4.97 3.30
CA LEU A 9 2.74 4.91 2.17
C LEU A 9 2.85 6.24 1.42
N ARG A 10 3.37 6.18 0.19
CA ARG A 10 3.55 7.32 -0.70
C ARG A 10 2.92 7.01 -2.05
N ALA A 11 2.50 8.05 -2.78
CA ALA A 11 2.06 7.87 -4.16
C ALA A 11 3.22 7.27 -5.00
N GLY A 12 2.90 6.37 -5.92
CA GLY A 12 3.83 5.61 -6.75
C GLY A 12 4.32 4.30 -6.13
N VAL A 13 4.03 4.01 -4.87
CA VAL A 13 4.46 2.76 -4.21
C VAL A 13 3.57 1.60 -4.65
N LYS A 14 4.20 0.45 -4.97
CA LYS A 14 3.49 -0.79 -5.26
C LYS A 14 3.07 -1.50 -3.97
N VAL A 15 1.82 -1.92 -3.95
CA VAL A 15 1.16 -2.57 -2.81
C VAL A 15 0.39 -3.79 -3.28
N ARG A 16 0.27 -4.77 -2.39
CA ARG A 16 -0.67 -5.88 -2.49
C ARG A 16 -1.91 -5.58 -1.65
N PHE A 17 -3.09 -5.90 -2.18
CA PHE A 17 -4.35 -5.69 -1.48
C PHE A 17 -5.39 -6.76 -1.82
N GLY A 18 -6.36 -6.91 -0.92
CA GLY A 18 -7.46 -7.88 -1.08
C GLY A 18 -7.06 -9.35 -0.84
N PRO A 19 -8.03 -10.26 -0.83
CA PRO A 19 -7.79 -11.68 -0.57
C PRO A 19 -6.91 -12.35 -1.64
N ASP A 20 -7.01 -11.90 -2.89
CA ASP A 20 -6.24 -12.43 -4.02
C ASP A 20 -4.80 -11.90 -4.09
N ARG A 21 -4.36 -11.07 -3.11
CA ARG A 21 -3.07 -10.35 -3.13
C ARG A 21 -2.84 -9.59 -4.43
N ARG A 22 -3.86 -8.85 -4.89
CA ARG A 22 -3.79 -8.07 -6.12
C ARG A 22 -2.71 -7.01 -6.00
N LEU A 23 -1.91 -6.87 -7.05
CA LEU A 23 -0.91 -5.83 -7.14
C LEU A 23 -1.56 -4.53 -7.58
N GLY A 24 -1.15 -3.41 -6.99
CA GLY A 24 -1.58 -2.09 -7.42
C GLY A 24 -0.60 -1.02 -6.99
N GLU A 25 -0.77 0.16 -7.53
CA GLU A 25 0.06 1.33 -7.26
C GLU A 25 -0.74 2.35 -6.48
N LEU A 26 -0.17 2.88 -5.40
CA LEU A 26 -0.77 3.96 -4.65
C LEU A 26 -0.78 5.24 -5.49
N VAL A 27 -1.96 5.84 -5.68
CA VAL A 27 -2.12 7.07 -6.46
C VAL A 27 -2.19 8.29 -5.54
N ARG A 28 -3.02 8.20 -4.49
CA ARG A 28 -3.21 9.27 -3.50
C ARG A 28 -3.85 8.75 -2.22
N SER A 29 -3.57 9.40 -1.10
CA SER A 29 -4.31 9.20 0.13
C SER A 29 -5.68 9.87 0.08
N SER A 30 -6.60 9.35 0.89
CA SER A 30 -7.85 10.01 1.22
C SER A 30 -7.58 11.21 2.14
N PRO A 31 -8.47 12.22 2.17
CA PRO A 31 -8.29 13.39 3.05
C PRO A 31 -8.24 13.06 4.54
N ASN A 32 -8.90 11.97 4.96
CA ASN A 32 -8.88 11.44 6.33
C ASN A 32 -7.70 10.50 6.62
N GLY A 33 -6.92 10.11 5.61
CA GLY A 33 -5.79 9.18 5.76
C GLY A 33 -6.15 7.72 6.03
N GLU A 34 -7.44 7.38 6.06
CA GLU A 34 -7.91 6.00 6.35
C GLU A 34 -7.78 5.07 5.13
N GLU A 35 -7.74 5.64 3.93
CA GLU A 35 -7.78 4.90 2.67
C GLU A 35 -6.77 5.46 1.66
N TRP A 36 -6.37 4.61 0.73
CA TRP A 36 -5.63 5.02 -0.45
C TRP A 36 -6.36 4.64 -1.72
N LEU A 37 -6.28 5.52 -2.70
CA LEU A 37 -6.65 5.20 -4.07
C LEU A 37 -5.53 4.37 -4.68
N VAL A 38 -5.80 3.11 -4.95
CA VAL A 38 -4.89 2.18 -5.59
C VAL A 38 -5.31 1.99 -7.05
N LYS A 39 -4.36 2.06 -7.98
CA LYS A 39 -4.56 1.75 -9.39
C LYS A 39 -3.96 0.38 -9.71
N ASP A 40 -4.75 -0.47 -10.34
CA ASP A 40 -4.35 -1.77 -10.87
C ASP A 40 -4.81 -1.91 -12.34
N ARG A 41 -4.48 -3.02 -13.01
CA ARG A 41 -4.95 -3.39 -14.35
C ARG A 41 -6.48 -3.37 -14.50
N PHE A 42 -7.24 -3.55 -13.43
CA PHE A 42 -8.70 -3.54 -13.47
C PHE A 42 -9.33 -2.15 -13.27
N GLY A 43 -8.55 -1.14 -12.84
CA GLY A 43 -9.07 0.20 -12.58
C GLY A 43 -8.49 0.84 -11.34
N LYS A 44 -9.24 1.78 -10.74
CA LYS A 44 -8.86 2.50 -9.53
C LYS A 44 -9.85 2.20 -8.41
N PHE A 45 -9.34 1.86 -7.23
CA PHE A 45 -10.15 1.43 -6.08
C PHE A 45 -9.65 2.11 -4.81
N TRP A 46 -10.58 2.50 -3.95
CA TRP A 46 -10.23 2.93 -2.58
C TRP A 46 -10.02 1.69 -1.72
N VAL A 47 -8.89 1.66 -1.03
CA VAL A 47 -8.48 0.54 -0.20
C VAL A 47 -8.03 1.08 1.16
N ALA A 48 -8.62 0.54 2.22
CA ALA A 48 -8.22 0.87 3.59
C ALA A 48 -6.73 0.63 3.81
N THR A 49 -6.05 1.58 4.45
CA THR A 49 -4.61 1.51 4.74
C THR A 49 -4.20 0.21 5.43
N ASN A 50 -5.02 -0.28 6.36
CA ASN A 50 -4.77 -1.52 7.10
C ASN A 50 -4.89 -2.82 6.25
N ARG A 51 -5.33 -2.71 4.98
CA ARG A 51 -5.38 -3.82 4.03
C ARG A 51 -4.30 -3.76 2.96
N LEU A 52 -3.44 -2.74 3.00
CA LEU A 52 -2.34 -2.54 2.08
C LEU A 52 -1.09 -3.21 2.64
N ILE A 53 -0.45 -4.02 1.81
CA ILE A 53 0.82 -4.67 2.11
C ILE A 53 1.83 -4.11 1.12
N LEU A 54 2.95 -3.56 1.58
CA LEU A 54 4.02 -3.15 0.66
C LEU A 54 4.54 -4.37 -0.11
N GLU A 55 4.75 -4.23 -1.41
CA GLU A 55 5.43 -5.25 -2.21
C GLU A 55 6.93 -5.30 -1.90
N ASP A 56 7.49 -4.21 -1.37
CA ASP A 56 8.89 -4.15 -0.96
C ASP A 56 9.06 -4.78 0.44
N GLU A 57 9.10 -6.10 0.48
CA GLU A 57 9.75 -6.84 1.58
C GLU A 57 10.99 -7.56 1.02
N GLY A 58 11.88 -6.77 0.41
CA GLY A 58 13.20 -7.18 -0.09
C GLY A 58 14.35 -6.34 0.45
N ALA A 59 14.13 -5.47 1.45
CA ALA A 59 15.16 -4.59 1.97
C ALA A 59 15.07 -4.42 3.51
N ALA A 60 15.31 -5.49 4.27
CA ALA A 60 15.72 -5.40 5.67
C ALA A 60 16.36 -6.71 6.16
N ALA A 61 17.49 -7.08 5.56
CA ALA A 61 18.45 -8.00 6.14
C ALA A 61 19.85 -7.43 5.95
N HIS A 62 20.20 -6.41 6.75
CA HIS A 62 21.58 -6.08 7.07
C HIS A 62 21.64 -5.50 8.48
#